data_AF-A0A3G8YBH8-F1
#
_entry.id   AF-A0A3G8YBH8-F1
#
_cell.length_a   1.000
_cell.length_b   1.000
_cell.length_c   1.000
_cell.angle_alpha   90.00
_cell.angle_beta   90.00
_cell.angle_gamma   90.00
#
_symmetry.space_group_name_H-M   'P 1'
#
loop_
_entity.id
_entity.type
_entity.pdbx_description
1 polymer ?
#
loop_
_entity_poly.entity_id
_entity_poly.type
_entity_poly.pdbx_seq_one_letter_code
_entity_poly.pdbx_strand_id
1 'polypeptide(L)' 'MLQESQSVTLIVRIWPESRLKSWRAQVEWPPIMGSSDKGKRLFLRPEDLLDFLRQADAEPEQGNLS' A
#
# COMPACT_ATOMS: atom_id res chain seq x y z
N MET A 1 18.40 -10.28 -21.23
CA MET A 1 18.12 -10.69 -19.84
C MET A 1 16.78 -10.08 -19.50
N LEU A 2 15.75 -10.90 -19.25
CA LEU A 2 14.43 -10.42 -18.82
C LEU A 2 14.54 -10.14 -17.32
N GLN A 3 14.53 -8.87 -16.94
CA GLN A 3 14.42 -8.45 -15.55
C GLN A 3 12.99 -8.78 -15.11
N GLU A 4 12.83 -9.80 -14.27
CA GLU A 4 11.53 -10.13 -13.68
C GLU A 4 11.06 -8.92 -12.87
N SER A 5 9.94 -8.32 -13.26
CA SER A 5 9.27 -7.29 -12.48
C SER A 5 8.92 -7.89 -11.13
N GLN A 6 9.60 -7.47 -10.07
CA GLN A 6 9.26 -7.90 -8.72
C GLN A 6 7.86 -7.40 -8.39
N SER A 7 6.89 -8.31 -8.28
CA SER A 7 5.53 -7.97 -7.87
C SER A 7 5.53 -7.60 -6.39
N VAL A 8 5.26 -6.33 -6.07
CA VAL A 8 5.08 -5.89 -4.69
C VAL A 8 3.69 -6.31 -4.22
N THR A 9 3.62 -7.16 -3.19
CA THR A 9 2.33 -7.50 -2.56
C THR A 9 2.01 -6.47 -1.48
N LEU A 10 0.88 -5.78 -1.63
CA LEU A 10 0.34 -4.89 -0.59
C LEU A 10 -0.61 -5.66 0.32
N ILE A 11 -0.51 -5.44 1.62
CA ILE A 11 -1.48 -5.94 2.59
C ILE A 11 -2.46 -4.81 2.92
N VAL A 12 -3.73 -4.99 2.59
CA VAL A 12 -4.78 -4.01 2.87
C VAL A 12 -5.70 -4.52 3.98
N ARG A 13 -5.85 -3.74 5.05
CA ARG A 13 -6.78 -4.00 6.14
C ARG A 13 -7.85 -2.93 6.16
N ILE A 14 -9.12 -3.32 6.21
CA ILE A 14 -10.28 -2.42 6.24
C ILE A 14 -11.14 -2.78 7.45
N TRP A 15 -11.52 -1.80 8.26
CA TRP A 15 -12.36 -2.00 9.44
C TRP A 15 -13.29 -0.80 9.70
N PRO A 16 -14.44 -1.00 10.38
CA PRO A 16 -15.28 0.11 10.80
C PRO A 16 -14.61 0.92 11.92
N GLU A 17 -14.67 2.25 11.83
CA GLU A 17 -14.17 3.19 12.83
C GLU A 17 -15.34 3.89 13.54
N SER A 18 -15.71 3.38 14.71
CA SER A 18 -16.91 3.80 15.45
C SER A 18 -16.92 5.29 15.82
N ARG A 19 -15.75 5.90 16.04
CA ARG A 19 -15.65 7.33 16.41
C ARG A 19 -16.02 8.27 15.28
N LEU A 20 -15.77 7.87 14.03
CA LEU A 20 -16.02 8.69 12.85
C LEU A 20 -17.29 8.28 12.11
N LYS A 21 -18.01 7.26 12.60
CA LYS A 21 -19.14 6.61 11.88
C LYS A 21 -18.77 6.28 10.43
N SER A 22 -17.51 5.92 10.21
CA SER A 22 -16.93 5.67 8.89
C SER A 22 -16.15 4.37 8.92
N TRP A 23 -15.56 4.01 7.79
CA TRP A 23 -14.60 2.92 7.69
C TRP A 23 -13.18 3.50 7.69
N ARG A 24 -12.19 2.67 7.94
CA ARG A 24 -10.78 3.03 7.85
C ARG A 24 -10.01 1.94 7.15
N ALA A 25 -9.00 2.36 6.37
CA ALA A 25 -8.11 1.46 5.68
C ALA A 25 -6.66 1.65 6.15
N GLN A 26 -5.91 0.56 6.14
CA GLN A 26 -4.46 0.56 6.27
C GLN A 26 -3.87 -0.24 5.12
N VAL A 27 -2.87 0.34 4.47
CA VAL A 27 -2.04 -0.31 3.48
C VAL A 27 -0.67 -0.54 4.10
N GLU A 28 -0.15 -1.76 3.97
CA GLU A 28 1.17 -2.16 4.45
C GLU A 28 2.00 -2.73 3.30
N TRP A 29 3.20 -2.19 3.15
CA TRP A 29 4.26 -2.75 2.34
C TRP A 29 5.11 -3.63 3.26
N PRO A 30 5.17 -4.96 3.02
CA PRO A 30 6.02 -5.82 3.81
C PRO A 30 7.49 -5.49 3.55
N PRO A 31 8.38 -5.69 4.55
CA PRO A 31 9.81 -5.52 4.34
C PRO A 31 10.30 -6.49 3.26
N ILE A 32 11.13 -5.99 2.34
CA ILE A 32 11.76 -6.84 1.32
C ILE A 32 12.93 -7.58 1.95
N MET A 33 12.91 -8.91 1.88
CA MET A 33 13.98 -9.75 2.44
C MET A 33 15.31 -9.44 1.73
N GLY A 34 16.34 -9.09 2.51
CA GLY A 34 17.64 -8.67 1.97
C GLY A 34 17.78 -7.16 1.68
N SER A 35 16.73 -6.37 1.94
CA SER A 35 16.78 -4.90 1.94
C SER A 35 16.88 -4.36 3.38
N SER A 36 17.41 -3.14 3.54
CA SER A 36 17.34 -2.38 4.80
C SER A 36 15.94 -1.77 5.04
N ASP A 37 15.02 -1.94 4.08
CA ASP A 37 13.64 -1.49 4.18
C ASP A 37 12.91 -2.20 5.32
N LYS A 38 12.32 -1.41 6.22
CA LYS A 38 11.55 -1.89 7.37
C LYS A 38 10.07 -2.10 7.05
N GLY A 39 9.69 -1.89 5.79
CA GLY A 39 8.29 -1.84 5.37
C GLY A 39 7.66 -0.48 5.73
N LYS A 40 6.55 -0.18 5.07
CA LYS A 40 5.82 1.09 5.22
C LYS A 40 4.35 0.80 5.56
N ARG A 41 3.74 1.69 6.34
CA ARG A 41 2.32 1.65 6.65
C ARG A 41 1.69 3.01 6.37
N LEU A 42 0.55 2.99 5.69
CA LEU A 42 -0.24 4.17 5.38
C LEU A 42 -1.67 3.96 5.85
N PHE A 43 -2.24 4.93 6.55
CA PHE A 43 -3.66 4.92 6.92
C PHE A 43 -4.42 5.83 5.97
N LEU A 44 -5.47 5.29 5.36
CA LEU A 44 -6.29 5.98 4.38
C LEU A 44 -7.75 6.00 4.85
N ARG A 45 -8.47 7.02 4.39
CA ARG A 45 -9.93 6.94 4.40
C ARG A 45 -10.39 5.99 3.29
N PRO A 46 -11.55 5.35 3.42
CA PRO A 46 -12.05 4.38 2.44
C PRO A 46 -12.19 4.97 1.04
N GLU A 47 -12.61 6.22 0.92
CA GLU A 47 -12.75 6.94 -0.34
C GLU A 47 -11.41 7.09 -1.08
N ASP A 48 -10.33 7.28 -0.33
CA ASP A 48 -8.98 7.49 -0.87
C ASP A 48 -8.29 6.15 -1.23
N LEU A 49 -8.80 5.01 -0.74
CA LEU A 49 -8.18 3.68 -0.92
C LEU A 49 -8.24 3.20 -2.37
N LEU A 50 -9.37 3.37 -3.05
CA LEU A 50 -9.54 2.85 -4.41
C LEU A 50 -8.62 3.57 -5.39
N ASP A 51 -8.52 4.89 -5.27
CA ASP A 51 -7.66 5.69 -6.12
C ASP A 51 -6.18 5.43 -5.83
N PHE A 52 -5.83 5.22 -4.55
CA PHE A 52 -4.50 4.75 -4.17
C PHE A 52 -4.15 3.41 -4.83
N LEU A 53 -5.04 2.42 -4.80
CA LEU A 53 -4.77 1.10 -5.40
C LEU A 53 -4.65 1.18 -6.93
N ARG A 54 -5.45 2.03 -7.58
CA ARG A 54 -5.35 2.29 -9.03
C ARG A 54 -4.01 2.92 -9.39
N GLN A 55 -3.53 3.88 -8.61
CA GLN A 55 -2.23 4.50 -8.83
C GLN A 55 -1.09 3.49 -8.62
N ALA A 56 -1.17 2.68 -7.56
CA ALA A 56 -0.17 1.64 -7.29
C ALA A 56 -0.09 0.56 -8.40
N ASP A 57 -1.21 0.26 -9.05
CA ASP A 57 -1.26 -0.65 -10.21
C ASP A 57 -0.72 0.01 -11.49
N ALA A 58 -0.96 1.30 -11.68
CA ALA A 58 -0.52 2.06 -12.86
C ALA A 58 0.97 2.42 -12.87
N GLU A 59 1.62 2.53 -11.70
CA GLU A 59 3.03 2.91 -11.56
C GLU A 59 3.82 1.84 -10.77
N PRO A 60 4.14 0.68 -11.37
CA PRO A 60 4.87 -0.37 -10.66
C PRO A 60 6.33 0.00 -10.32
N GLU A 61 6.88 1.10 -10.85
CA GLU A 61 8.30 1.43 -10.76
C GLU A 61 8.73 2.47 -9.71
N GLN A 62 7.85 3.09 -8.92
CA GLN A 62 8.33 4.03 -7.89
C GLN A 62 7.66 3.88 -6.52
N GLY A 63 8.27 3.04 -5.69
CA GLY A 63 8.41 3.35 -4.27
C GLY A 63 9.21 4.64 -4.10
N ASN A 64 8.59 5.79 -4.37
CA ASN A 64 9.15 7.11 -4.07
C ASN A 64 8.03 8.14 -3.92
N LEU A 65 7.19 7.95 -2.90
CA LEU A 65 6.43 9.06 -2.31
C LEU A 65 7.22 9.53 -1.09
N SER A 66 7.96 10.63 -1.33
CA SER A 66 8.67 11.48 -0.37
C SER A 66 7.91 11.73 0.92
#